data_AF-I4CE35-F1
#
_entry.id   AF-I4CE35-F1
#
_cell.length_a   1.000
_cell.length_b   1.000
_cell.length_c   1.000
_cell.angle_alpha   90.00
_cell.angle_beta   90.00
_cell.angle_gamma   90.00
#
_symmetry.space_group_name_H-M   'P 1'
#
loop_
_entity.id
_entity.type
_entity.pdbx_description
1 polymer ?
#
loop_
_entity_poly.entity_id
_entity_poly.type
_entity_poly.pdbx_seq_one_letter_code
_entity_poly.pdbx_strand_id
1 'polypeptide(L)'
;MPIHTTTRTLEKSSESNTDKELLPRSTLTWGMTFSYIAVAVFAFFFCWICGQRGLFSSDQSIVFDGGYRLLTGQVPFKDFVSPIGPIPFLAQAAFFWIFGVSFSSYLLHSCTANAVAALCAISVIRTLFPGRTYLAISSGVLTAVWFYPSFGTPYLEHTAFFLGFFALALIVYVLVSTSTGQLARNLIILACGILSALAILSKQNAGVLIAAACFGLIFASCCWKEASRRDWSLVGTFAIGLFTTLATFVLWVHRYSDLSLFNHYFLEVPFELGLSRAQSLTVGLKRMLIPYEHPMLRIALYGSAVIWICVAAAFLMQYNLQKTPRSKIAFTLLLLLLTVQSLMIPTMNNAVIYMVPFTGIIVALSFGLAQEFLLPLVRIKPLVISVVFLCMGFGLTFVGCDLSWNRRDLLFSTSIFRSLPIQGLSTLKWGEPTTIRTWQLTGNEVVDLVSHLTAQGKPFFVFPDFTMLYGIVGKPNPQPICWFHPGVTYSAKGEPLLDRWIASDLKRNGVEVIVLEKCAWLGLDMLDQFPLTKNLIQEHFRLVRSIGPWEVLHRHSQEQVGPEK
;
A
#
# COMPACT_ATOMS: atom_id res chain seq x y z
N MET A 1 74.78 -46.17 39.13
CA MET A 1 74.48 -45.34 37.93
C MET A 1 73.04 -45.60 37.51
N PRO A 2 72.30 -44.59 37.02
CA PRO A 2 71.36 -43.84 37.87
C PRO A 2 69.91 -43.80 37.36
N ILE A 3 69.01 -43.42 38.30
CA ILE A 3 67.95 -42.39 38.24
C ILE A 3 67.02 -42.37 37.01
N HIS A 4 65.71 -42.58 37.23
CA HIS A 4 64.72 -41.50 37.06
C HIS A 4 63.37 -41.82 37.70
N THR A 5 63.08 -41.05 38.76
CA THR A 5 61.76 -40.70 39.27
C THR A 5 60.99 -39.91 38.21
N THR A 6 59.71 -40.23 37.99
CA THR A 6 58.76 -39.28 37.41
C THR A 6 57.38 -39.49 38.00
N THR A 7 57.06 -38.58 38.91
CA THR A 7 55.74 -38.16 39.35
C THR A 7 54.80 -37.97 38.16
N ARG A 8 53.67 -38.68 38.13
CA ARG A 8 52.56 -38.37 37.23
C ARG A 8 51.44 -37.72 38.02
N THR A 9 51.34 -36.41 37.83
CA THR A 9 50.31 -35.51 38.28
C THR A 9 48.94 -35.87 37.71
N LEU A 10 47.93 -35.60 38.53
CA LEU A 10 46.49 -35.52 38.29
C LEU A 10 46.11 -35.06 36.87
N GLU A 11 45.28 -35.85 36.18
CA GLU A 11 44.30 -35.35 35.23
C GLU A 11 42.91 -35.73 35.75
N LYS A 12 42.30 -34.78 36.47
CA LYS A 12 40.85 -34.75 36.67
C LYS A 12 40.21 -34.61 35.29
N SER A 13 39.40 -35.58 34.90
CA SER A 13 38.43 -35.46 33.82
C SER A 13 37.41 -34.38 34.20
N SER A 14 37.71 -33.12 33.88
CA SER A 14 36.70 -32.07 33.79
C SER A 14 35.95 -32.28 32.49
N GLU A 15 34.90 -33.10 32.52
CA GLU A 15 33.83 -32.99 31.53
C GLU A 15 33.27 -31.57 31.66
N SER A 16 33.70 -30.70 30.75
CA SER A 16 33.17 -29.36 30.59
C SER A 16 31.72 -29.50 30.17
N ASN A 17 30.84 -29.29 31.14
CA ASN A 17 29.41 -29.11 31.01
C ASN A 17 29.10 -27.75 30.34
N THR A 18 29.78 -27.46 29.22
CA THR A 18 29.61 -26.27 28.41
C THR A 18 28.41 -26.45 27.50
N ASP A 19 27.44 -25.57 27.73
CA ASP A 19 26.51 -25.05 26.73
C ASP A 19 25.39 -25.98 26.26
N LYS A 20 24.61 -26.46 27.23
CA LYS A 20 23.14 -26.41 27.07
C LYS A 20 22.62 -25.10 27.67
N GLU A 21 22.93 -23.98 27.02
CA GLU A 21 22.08 -22.80 27.12
C GLU A 21 20.72 -23.18 26.52
N LEU A 22 19.85 -23.72 27.38
CA LEU A 22 18.42 -23.78 27.15
C LEU A 22 17.94 -22.34 26.98
N LEU A 23 17.93 -21.87 25.74
CA LEU A 23 17.23 -20.66 25.32
C LEU A 23 15.88 -20.64 26.03
N PRO A 24 15.56 -19.61 26.83
CA PRO A 24 14.24 -19.51 27.41
C PRO A 24 13.27 -19.43 26.24
N ARG A 25 12.46 -20.48 26.05
CA ARG A 25 11.25 -20.41 25.23
C ARG A 25 10.45 -19.29 25.86
N SER A 26 10.49 -18.09 25.29
CA SER A 26 9.71 -16.97 25.80
C SER A 26 8.25 -17.32 25.57
N THR A 27 7.63 -18.01 26.52
CA THR A 27 6.20 -18.22 26.57
C THR A 27 5.57 -16.85 26.53
N LEU A 28 4.73 -16.61 25.54
CA LEU A 28 4.01 -15.36 25.42
C LEU A 28 3.15 -15.23 26.68
N THR A 29 3.49 -14.29 27.56
CA THR A 29 2.67 -14.05 28.75
C THR A 29 1.32 -13.51 28.30
N TRP A 30 0.28 -13.76 29.09
CA TRP A 30 -1.05 -13.20 28.84
C TRP A 30 -1.00 -11.67 28.68
N GLY A 31 -0.17 -10.98 29.46
CA GLY A 31 0.06 -9.54 29.33
C GLY A 31 0.60 -9.12 27.95
N MET A 32 1.58 -9.85 27.40
CA MET A 32 2.09 -9.55 26.05
C MET A 32 1.05 -9.82 24.96
N THR A 33 0.30 -10.92 25.08
CA THR A 33 -0.78 -11.24 24.15
C THR A 33 -1.83 -10.12 24.14
N PHE A 34 -2.23 -9.67 25.33
CA PHE A 34 -3.15 -8.55 25.49
C PHE A 34 -2.60 -7.26 24.85
N SER A 35 -1.32 -6.93 25.05
CA SER A 35 -0.72 -5.76 24.40
C SER A 35 -0.74 -5.85 22.87
N TYR A 36 -0.53 -7.03 22.29
CA TYR A 36 -0.55 -7.19 20.83
C TYR A 36 -1.96 -7.05 20.27
N ILE A 37 -2.96 -7.62 20.96
CA ILE A 37 -4.36 -7.44 20.62
C ILE A 37 -4.74 -5.96 20.72
N ALA A 38 -4.34 -5.28 21.80
CA ALA A 38 -4.61 -3.85 21.98
C ALA A 38 -4.01 -3.01 20.84
N VAL A 39 -2.78 -3.29 20.41
CA VAL A 39 -2.17 -2.61 19.25
C VAL A 39 -2.92 -2.90 17.95
N ALA A 40 -3.33 -4.16 17.71
CA ALA A 40 -4.09 -4.51 16.51
C ALA A 40 -5.47 -3.83 16.48
N VAL A 41 -6.17 -3.81 17.62
CA VAL A 41 -7.44 -3.10 17.80
C VAL A 41 -7.25 -1.60 17.57
N PHE A 42 -6.22 -0.99 18.17
CA PHE A 42 -5.88 0.41 17.93
C PHE A 42 -5.61 0.67 16.44
N ALA A 43 -4.78 -0.14 15.79
CA ALA A 43 -4.45 -0.01 14.37
C ALA A 43 -5.68 -0.09 13.46
N PHE A 44 -6.59 -1.03 13.76
CA PHE A 44 -7.84 -1.18 13.05
C PHE A 44 -8.72 0.07 13.20
N PHE A 45 -9.04 0.44 14.45
CA PHE A 45 -9.98 1.54 14.71
C PHE A 45 -9.41 2.92 14.36
N PHE A 46 -8.11 3.12 14.53
CA PHE A 46 -7.46 4.37 14.12
C PHE A 46 -7.55 4.56 12.60
N CYS A 47 -7.22 3.51 11.82
CA CYS A 47 -7.41 3.53 10.37
C CYS A 47 -8.88 3.74 9.98
N TRP A 48 -9.81 3.09 10.69
CA TRP A 48 -11.24 3.24 10.48
C TRP A 48 -11.69 4.69 10.65
N ILE A 49 -11.35 5.33 11.78
CA ILE A 49 -11.78 6.69 12.07
C ILE A 49 -11.16 7.70 11.09
N CYS A 50 -9.90 7.51 10.70
CA CYS A 50 -9.25 8.33 9.66
C CYS A 50 -9.92 8.13 8.29
N GLY A 51 -10.20 6.88 7.90
CA GLY A 51 -10.83 6.53 6.62
C GLY A 51 -12.27 7.01 6.49
N GLN A 52 -12.99 7.19 7.60
CA GLN A 52 -14.32 7.82 7.59
C GLN A 52 -14.30 9.28 7.14
N ARG A 53 -13.16 9.98 7.16
CA ARG A 53 -13.11 11.45 7.05
C ARG A 53 -12.78 11.90 5.63
N GLY A 54 -13.82 12.35 4.93
CA GLY A 54 -13.72 12.95 3.59
C GLY A 54 -13.49 11.91 2.50
N LEU A 55 -14.06 12.19 1.32
CA LEU A 55 -13.91 11.37 0.12
C LEU A 55 -13.22 12.19 -0.96
N PHE A 56 -12.04 11.76 -1.38
CA PHE A 56 -11.36 12.27 -2.57
C PHE A 56 -11.78 11.44 -3.78
N SER A 57 -12.79 11.95 -4.52
CA SER A 57 -13.52 11.20 -5.54
C SER A 57 -12.63 10.63 -6.64
N SER A 58 -11.60 11.34 -7.11
CA SER A 58 -10.67 10.83 -8.12
C SER A 58 -9.97 9.54 -7.65
N ASP A 59 -9.10 9.64 -6.64
CA ASP A 59 -8.23 8.51 -6.28
C ASP A 59 -8.96 7.44 -5.45
N GLN A 60 -9.85 7.84 -4.54
CA GLN A 60 -10.53 6.89 -3.66
C GLN A 60 -11.63 6.12 -4.38
N SER A 61 -12.11 6.55 -5.55
CA SER A 61 -13.07 5.76 -6.33
C SER A 61 -12.41 4.61 -7.08
N ILE A 62 -11.11 4.68 -7.40
CA ILE A 62 -10.43 3.70 -8.26
C ILE A 62 -10.57 2.27 -7.72
N VAL A 63 -10.20 2.05 -6.45
CA VAL A 63 -10.24 0.71 -5.85
C VAL A 63 -11.68 0.28 -5.53
N PHE A 64 -12.52 1.23 -5.14
CA PHE A 64 -13.94 0.97 -4.89
C PHE A 64 -14.64 0.48 -6.17
N ASP A 65 -14.57 1.26 -7.25
CA ASP A 65 -15.18 0.91 -8.53
C ASP A 65 -14.55 -0.34 -9.14
N GLY A 66 -13.22 -0.46 -9.12
CA GLY A 66 -12.54 -1.67 -9.62
C GLY A 66 -12.98 -2.95 -8.89
N GLY A 67 -13.15 -2.90 -7.56
CA GLY A 67 -13.68 -4.02 -6.80
C GLY A 67 -15.14 -4.33 -7.11
N TYR A 68 -15.97 -3.28 -7.31
CA TYR A 68 -17.37 -3.44 -7.68
C TYR A 68 -17.55 -4.00 -9.11
N ARG A 69 -16.71 -3.59 -10.06
CA ARG A 69 -16.68 -4.14 -11.44
C ARG A 69 -16.39 -5.63 -11.45
N LEU A 70 -15.39 -6.09 -10.69
CA LEU A 70 -15.10 -7.52 -10.54
C LEU A 70 -16.27 -8.28 -9.89
N LEU A 71 -16.86 -7.71 -8.83
CA LEU A 71 -18.02 -8.30 -8.17
C LEU A 71 -19.22 -8.46 -9.11
N THR A 72 -19.39 -7.53 -10.05
CA THR A 72 -20.46 -7.56 -11.07
C THR A 72 -20.09 -8.35 -12.32
N GLY A 73 -18.94 -9.03 -12.33
CA GLY A 73 -18.53 -9.97 -13.38
C GLY A 73 -17.72 -9.36 -14.53
N GLN A 74 -17.30 -8.10 -14.43
CA GLN A 74 -16.41 -7.49 -15.44
C GLN A 74 -14.97 -8.01 -15.29
N VAL A 75 -14.32 -8.23 -16.44
CA VAL A 75 -12.98 -8.78 -16.54
C VAL A 75 -11.96 -7.67 -16.86
N PRO A 76 -10.93 -7.47 -16.02
CA PRO A 76 -9.84 -6.55 -16.30
C PRO A 76 -9.13 -6.88 -17.61
N PHE A 77 -8.78 -5.85 -18.38
CA PHE A 77 -8.19 -5.89 -19.72
C PHE A 77 -9.08 -6.52 -20.79
N LYS A 78 -10.40 -6.56 -20.58
CA LYS A 78 -11.38 -7.00 -21.57
C LYS A 78 -12.61 -6.11 -21.56
N ASP A 79 -13.24 -5.99 -20.39
CA ASP A 79 -14.42 -5.15 -20.20
C ASP A 79 -14.02 -3.74 -19.74
N PHE A 80 -12.85 -3.62 -19.10
CA PHE A 80 -12.24 -2.33 -18.75
C PHE A 80 -10.72 -2.47 -18.63
N VAL A 81 -9.99 -1.35 -18.78
CA VAL A 81 -8.53 -1.30 -18.70
C VAL A 81 -8.06 -0.48 -17.49
N SER A 82 -6.83 -0.79 -17.06
CA SER A 82 -6.19 -0.14 -15.92
C SER A 82 -4.66 -0.15 -16.08
N PRO A 83 -3.95 0.93 -15.78
CA PRO A 83 -2.47 0.97 -15.84
C PRO A 83 -1.80 0.28 -14.64
N ILE A 84 -2.60 -0.43 -13.85
CA ILE A 84 -2.22 -1.08 -12.60
C ILE A 84 -2.83 -2.46 -12.58
N GLY A 85 -2.35 -3.30 -11.66
CA GLY A 85 -2.76 -4.69 -11.65
C GLY A 85 -4.04 -4.90 -10.84
N PRO A 86 -4.71 -6.05 -11.04
CA PRO A 86 -6.06 -6.26 -10.53
C PRO A 86 -6.12 -6.65 -9.05
N ILE A 87 -4.99 -6.86 -8.37
CA ILE A 87 -4.99 -7.37 -7.00
C ILE A 87 -5.73 -6.47 -5.99
N PRO A 88 -5.61 -5.12 -6.01
CA PRO A 88 -6.34 -4.27 -5.08
C PRO A 88 -7.85 -4.34 -5.33
N PHE A 89 -8.24 -4.50 -6.59
CA PHE A 89 -9.63 -4.68 -6.99
C PHE A 89 -10.17 -6.05 -6.53
N LEU A 90 -9.40 -7.13 -6.71
CA LEU A 90 -9.78 -8.48 -6.25
C LEU A 90 -9.91 -8.53 -4.73
N ALA A 91 -8.96 -7.92 -4.01
CA ALA A 91 -9.02 -7.81 -2.56
C ALA A 91 -10.30 -7.06 -2.15
N GLN A 92 -10.58 -5.91 -2.79
CA GLN A 92 -11.78 -5.14 -2.48
C GLN A 92 -13.08 -5.87 -2.83
N ALA A 93 -13.11 -6.58 -3.96
CA ALA A 93 -14.24 -7.40 -4.38
C ALA A 93 -14.54 -8.50 -3.34
N ALA A 94 -13.52 -9.11 -2.74
CA ALA A 94 -13.70 -10.09 -1.67
C ALA A 94 -14.36 -9.47 -0.43
N PHE A 95 -13.96 -8.26 -0.02
CA PHE A 95 -14.64 -7.56 1.08
C PHE A 95 -16.09 -7.21 0.73
N PHE A 96 -16.37 -6.77 -0.50
CA PHE A 96 -17.75 -6.52 -0.92
C PHE A 96 -18.60 -7.79 -1.03
N TRP A 97 -18.00 -8.92 -1.42
CA TRP A 97 -18.70 -10.21 -1.46
C TRP A 97 -19.11 -10.68 -0.06
N ILE A 98 -18.26 -10.46 0.96
CA ILE A 98 -18.54 -10.88 2.34
C ILE A 98 -19.48 -9.90 3.06
N PHE A 99 -19.26 -8.58 2.91
CA PHE A 99 -19.91 -7.55 3.73
C PHE A 99 -20.91 -6.67 2.97
N GLY A 100 -21.13 -6.94 1.68
CA GLY A 100 -21.93 -6.10 0.79
C GLY A 100 -21.19 -4.86 0.29
N VAL A 101 -21.71 -4.21 -0.75
CA VAL A 101 -21.14 -3.00 -1.35
C VAL A 101 -21.50 -1.79 -0.49
N SER A 102 -20.52 -1.25 0.24
CA SER A 102 -20.69 -0.06 1.07
C SER A 102 -19.33 0.59 1.38
N PHE A 103 -19.35 1.83 1.83
CA PHE A 103 -18.14 2.51 2.31
C PHE A 103 -17.56 1.83 3.56
N SER A 104 -18.40 1.25 4.43
CA SER A 104 -17.93 0.40 5.55
C SER A 104 -17.07 -0.75 5.06
N SER A 105 -17.57 -1.52 4.09
CA SER A 105 -16.86 -2.66 3.51
C SER A 105 -15.58 -2.22 2.79
N TYR A 106 -15.58 -1.00 2.23
CA TYR A 106 -14.38 -0.38 1.68
C TYR A 106 -13.32 -0.11 2.74
N LEU A 107 -13.70 0.45 3.89
CA LEU A 107 -12.77 0.70 5.01
C LEU A 107 -12.28 -0.59 5.68
N LEU A 108 -13.09 -1.66 5.74
CA LEU A 108 -12.68 -2.93 6.35
C LEU A 108 -11.41 -3.49 5.72
N HIS A 109 -11.21 -3.29 4.41
CA HIS A 109 -10.01 -3.72 3.70
C HIS A 109 -8.75 -2.99 4.23
N SER A 110 -8.72 -1.65 4.23
CA SER A 110 -7.56 -0.89 4.72
C SER A 110 -7.33 -1.11 6.22
N CYS A 111 -8.38 -1.17 7.02
CA CYS A 111 -8.28 -1.36 8.47
C CYS A 111 -7.70 -2.72 8.84
N THR A 112 -8.12 -3.78 8.14
CA THR A 112 -7.59 -5.13 8.34
C THR A 112 -6.11 -5.19 7.96
N ALA A 113 -5.75 -4.63 6.80
CA ALA A 113 -4.36 -4.58 6.36
C ALA A 113 -3.47 -3.78 7.33
N ASN A 114 -3.97 -2.66 7.88
CA ASN A 114 -3.26 -1.86 8.87
C ASN A 114 -2.99 -2.63 10.18
N ALA A 115 -3.99 -3.34 10.69
CA ALA A 115 -3.85 -4.15 11.89
C ALA A 115 -2.83 -5.28 11.72
N VAL A 116 -2.88 -5.98 10.59
CA VAL A 116 -1.92 -7.04 10.26
C VAL A 116 -0.51 -6.46 10.08
N ALA A 117 -0.37 -5.30 9.43
CA ALA A 117 0.93 -4.62 9.30
C ALA A 117 1.54 -4.24 10.66
N ALA A 118 0.74 -3.72 11.59
CA ALA A 118 1.19 -3.42 12.95
C ALA A 118 1.69 -4.69 13.69
N LEU A 119 0.98 -5.81 13.54
CA LEU A 119 1.41 -7.10 14.09
C LEU A 119 2.67 -7.64 13.42
N CYS A 120 2.84 -7.43 12.11
CA CYS A 120 4.08 -7.77 11.39
C CYS A 120 5.27 -6.99 11.95
N ALA A 121 5.10 -5.69 12.21
CA ALA A 121 6.14 -4.86 12.81
C ALA A 121 6.54 -5.34 14.21
N ILE A 122 5.55 -5.69 15.06
CA ILE A 122 5.81 -6.30 16.38
C ILE A 122 6.59 -7.61 16.21
N SER A 123 6.13 -8.49 15.32
CA SER A 123 6.72 -9.81 15.08
C SER A 123 8.18 -9.72 14.62
N VAL A 124 8.48 -8.82 13.67
CA VAL A 124 9.85 -8.59 13.17
C VAL A 124 10.77 -8.14 14.31
N ILE A 125 10.36 -7.15 15.10
CA ILE A 125 11.19 -6.64 16.20
C ILE A 125 11.38 -7.69 17.29
N ARG A 126 10.34 -8.46 17.65
CA ARG A 126 10.44 -9.57 18.62
C ARG A 126 11.39 -10.66 18.15
N THR A 127 11.42 -10.92 16.85
CA THR A 127 12.27 -11.95 16.23
C THR A 127 13.73 -11.50 16.19
N LEU A 128 13.99 -10.24 15.86
CA LEU A 128 15.34 -9.70 15.71
C LEU A 128 15.97 -9.28 17.05
N PHE A 129 15.19 -8.71 17.96
CA PHE A 129 15.63 -8.17 19.24
C PHE A 129 14.85 -8.81 20.41
N PRO A 130 15.10 -10.09 20.74
CA PRO A 130 14.39 -10.77 21.82
C PRO A 130 14.58 -10.04 23.15
N GLY A 131 13.52 -10.00 23.97
CA GLY A 131 13.50 -9.31 25.26
C GLY A 131 13.17 -7.81 25.18
N ARG A 132 13.16 -7.19 23.99
CA ARG A 132 12.84 -5.77 23.81
C ARG A 132 11.36 -5.53 23.52
N THR A 133 10.50 -5.95 24.45
CA THR A 133 9.03 -5.92 24.27
C THR A 133 8.50 -4.50 24.04
N TYR A 134 9.01 -3.49 24.75
CA TYR A 134 8.59 -2.09 24.55
C TYR A 134 8.89 -1.60 23.14
N LEU A 135 10.09 -1.90 22.61
CA LEU A 135 10.48 -1.56 21.24
C LEU A 135 9.53 -2.19 20.21
N ALA A 136 9.11 -3.44 20.44
CA ALA A 136 8.16 -4.13 19.56
C ALA A 136 6.75 -3.53 19.63
N ILE A 137 6.23 -3.24 20.82
CA ILE A 137 4.91 -2.59 20.96
C ILE A 137 4.94 -1.21 20.31
N SER A 138 5.98 -0.42 20.55
CA SER A 138 6.16 0.90 19.94
C SER A 138 6.28 0.82 18.41
N SER A 139 6.93 -0.20 17.85
CA SER A 139 6.97 -0.39 16.40
C SER A 139 5.58 -0.63 15.83
N GLY A 140 4.78 -1.46 16.50
CA GLY A 140 3.39 -1.71 16.14
C GLY A 140 2.53 -0.46 16.18
N VAL A 141 2.62 0.35 17.24
CA VAL A 141 1.87 1.62 17.37
C VAL A 141 2.29 2.63 16.30
N LEU A 142 3.59 2.78 16.04
CA LEU A 142 4.07 3.68 14.99
C LEU A 142 3.60 3.20 13.60
N THR A 143 3.73 1.91 13.30
CA THR A 143 3.21 1.36 12.03
C THR A 143 1.70 1.54 11.93
N ALA A 144 0.96 1.36 13.02
CA ALA A 144 -0.49 1.55 13.07
C ALA A 144 -0.94 2.96 12.66
N VAL A 145 -0.11 3.97 12.91
CA VAL A 145 -0.40 5.38 12.58
C VAL A 145 0.09 5.77 11.18
N TRP A 146 1.21 5.21 10.73
CA TRP A 146 1.86 5.63 9.47
C TRP A 146 1.53 4.79 8.25
N PHE A 147 1.04 3.55 8.43
CA PHE A 147 0.96 2.60 7.32
C PHE A 147 -0.23 2.87 6.40
N TYR A 148 -1.48 2.72 6.85
CA TYR A 148 -2.69 3.03 6.07
C TYR A 148 -3.45 4.32 6.45
N PRO A 149 -3.47 4.81 7.71
CA PRO A 149 -4.38 5.88 8.13
C PRO A 149 -4.24 7.21 7.39
N SER A 150 -3.07 7.51 6.82
CA SER A 150 -2.83 8.72 6.02
C SER A 150 -3.83 8.80 4.85
N PHE A 151 -3.98 7.71 4.10
CA PHE A 151 -4.98 7.62 3.03
C PHE A 151 -6.34 7.11 3.51
N GLY A 152 -6.38 6.29 4.57
CA GLY A 152 -7.59 5.85 5.26
C GLY A 152 -8.44 4.80 4.52
N THR A 153 -8.41 4.78 3.19
CA THR A 153 -9.07 3.79 2.34
C THR A 153 -8.05 2.88 1.66
N PRO A 154 -8.50 1.77 1.03
CA PRO A 154 -7.66 1.00 0.13
C PRO A 154 -6.98 1.86 -0.93
N TYR A 155 -5.69 1.61 -1.15
CA TYR A 155 -4.88 2.27 -2.16
C TYR A 155 -3.88 1.27 -2.73
N LEU A 156 -3.48 1.50 -3.97
CA LEU A 156 -2.80 0.52 -4.82
C LEU A 156 -1.40 0.21 -4.28
N GLU A 157 -0.64 1.25 -3.96
CA GLU A 157 0.68 1.16 -3.37
C GLU A 157 0.63 0.57 -1.97
N HIS A 158 -0.31 1.00 -1.13
CA HIS A 158 -0.47 0.46 0.22
C HIS A 158 -0.79 -1.04 0.22
N THR A 159 -1.55 -1.51 -0.77
CA THR A 159 -1.80 -2.95 -0.96
C THR A 159 -0.51 -3.68 -1.34
N ALA A 160 0.29 -3.13 -2.26
CA ALA A 160 1.60 -3.69 -2.61
C ALA A 160 2.58 -3.71 -1.42
N PHE A 161 2.63 -2.62 -0.66
CA PHE A 161 3.45 -2.51 0.55
C PHE A 161 3.01 -3.51 1.62
N PHE A 162 1.70 -3.74 1.78
CA PHE A 162 1.17 -4.69 2.73
C PHE A 162 1.60 -6.12 2.40
N LEU A 163 1.38 -6.55 1.16
CA LEU A 163 1.77 -7.89 0.69
C LEU A 163 3.28 -8.12 0.81
N GLY A 164 4.08 -7.14 0.38
CA GLY A 164 5.54 -7.23 0.48
C GLY A 164 6.07 -7.17 1.91
N PHE A 165 5.47 -6.35 2.78
CA PHE A 165 5.87 -6.29 4.20
C PHE A 165 5.49 -7.55 4.96
N PHE A 166 4.34 -8.14 4.66
CA PHE A 166 3.95 -9.44 5.19
C PHE A 166 4.95 -10.53 4.74
N ALA A 167 5.34 -10.53 3.47
CA ALA A 167 6.38 -11.42 2.96
C ALA A 167 7.72 -11.22 3.68
N LEU A 168 8.16 -9.96 3.88
CA LEU A 168 9.39 -9.64 4.63
C LEU A 168 9.34 -10.14 6.07
N ALA A 169 8.21 -9.97 6.77
CA ALA A 169 8.06 -10.46 8.14
C ALA A 169 8.20 -11.99 8.22
N LEU A 170 7.61 -12.72 7.27
CA LEU A 170 7.74 -14.17 7.15
C LEU A 170 9.17 -14.59 6.79
N ILE A 171 9.85 -13.86 5.90
CA ILE A 171 11.27 -14.10 5.56
C ILE A 171 12.14 -13.93 6.80
N VAL A 172 11.98 -12.83 7.56
CA VAL A 172 12.71 -12.60 8.82
C VAL A 172 12.50 -13.77 9.79
N TYR A 173 11.26 -14.24 9.93
CA TYR A 173 10.95 -15.39 10.76
C TYR A 173 11.72 -16.64 10.30
N VAL A 174 11.69 -16.99 9.01
CA VAL A 174 12.39 -18.17 8.46
C VAL A 174 13.91 -18.06 8.62
N LEU A 175 14.49 -16.87 8.42
CA LEU A 175 15.94 -16.67 8.49
C LEU A 175 16.50 -16.73 9.92
N VAL A 176 15.67 -16.44 10.92
CA VAL A 176 16.06 -16.43 12.34
C VAL A 176 15.63 -17.71 13.07
N SER A 177 14.52 -18.32 12.68
CA SER A 177 13.97 -19.51 13.35
C SER A 177 14.81 -20.76 13.08
N THR A 178 15.25 -21.42 14.16
CA THR A 178 16.04 -22.67 14.11
C THR A 178 15.18 -23.92 14.33
N SER A 179 13.96 -23.78 14.85
CA SER A 179 13.06 -24.90 15.16
C SER A 179 12.16 -25.30 13.98
N THR A 180 12.15 -24.54 12.89
CA THR A 180 11.28 -24.80 11.73
C THR A 180 11.94 -25.79 10.79
N GLY A 181 11.28 -26.92 10.52
CA GLY A 181 11.78 -27.91 9.56
C GLY A 181 11.91 -27.36 8.13
N GLN A 182 12.81 -27.94 7.32
CA GLN A 182 13.14 -27.43 5.99
C GLN A 182 11.93 -27.33 5.05
N LEU A 183 11.03 -28.31 5.07
CA LEU A 183 9.82 -28.29 4.25
C LEU A 183 8.95 -27.07 4.57
N ALA A 184 8.68 -26.82 5.85
CA ALA A 184 7.90 -25.67 6.28
C ALA A 184 8.59 -24.34 5.91
N ARG A 185 9.92 -24.26 6.04
CA ARG A 185 10.70 -23.08 5.59
C ARG A 185 10.51 -22.83 4.10
N ASN A 186 10.63 -23.87 3.27
CA ASN A 186 10.45 -23.76 1.83
C ASN A 186 9.01 -23.37 1.48
N LEU A 187 7.99 -23.94 2.12
CA LEU A 187 6.58 -23.58 1.88
C LEU A 187 6.30 -22.11 2.24
N ILE A 188 6.85 -21.63 3.37
CA ILE A 188 6.72 -20.21 3.75
C ILE A 188 7.41 -19.32 2.72
N ILE A 189 8.62 -19.66 2.28
CA ILE A 189 9.36 -18.86 1.29
C ILE A 189 8.71 -18.91 -0.10
N LEU A 190 8.10 -20.03 -0.47
CA LEU A 190 7.28 -20.14 -1.68
C LEU A 190 6.10 -19.15 -1.59
N ALA A 191 5.40 -19.12 -0.45
CA ALA A 191 4.34 -18.16 -0.20
C ALA A 191 4.84 -16.70 -0.24
N CYS A 192 6.04 -16.42 0.27
CA CYS A 192 6.66 -15.09 0.15
C CYS A 192 6.91 -14.70 -1.32
N GLY A 193 7.31 -15.65 -2.17
CA GLY A 193 7.42 -15.44 -3.62
C GLY A 193 6.07 -15.10 -4.26
N ILE A 194 5.02 -15.85 -3.90
CA ILE A 194 3.63 -15.59 -4.34
C ILE A 194 3.19 -14.19 -3.90
N LEU A 195 3.34 -13.83 -2.62
CA LEU A 195 2.99 -12.52 -2.09
C LEU A 195 3.73 -11.38 -2.81
N SER A 196 5.00 -11.61 -3.18
CA SER A 196 5.80 -10.64 -3.94
C SER A 196 5.28 -10.46 -5.37
N ALA A 197 4.83 -11.54 -6.03
CA ALA A 197 4.17 -11.45 -7.33
C ALA A 197 2.85 -10.67 -7.22
N LEU A 198 2.04 -10.94 -6.19
CA LEU A 198 0.80 -10.22 -5.94
C LEU A 198 1.05 -8.73 -5.63
N ALA A 199 2.17 -8.38 -4.99
CA ALA A 199 2.58 -7.00 -4.81
C ALA A 199 2.89 -6.30 -6.14
N ILE A 200 3.60 -6.97 -7.07
CA ILE A 200 3.84 -6.47 -8.45
C ILE A 200 2.53 -6.27 -9.19
N LEU A 201 1.62 -7.24 -9.08
CA LEU A 201 0.27 -7.19 -9.64
C LEU A 201 -0.69 -6.27 -8.85
N SER A 202 -0.23 -5.62 -7.79
CA SER A 202 -0.96 -4.53 -7.13
C SER A 202 -0.55 -3.19 -7.72
N LYS A 203 0.75 -2.95 -7.75
CA LYS A 203 1.35 -1.77 -8.35
C LYS A 203 2.79 -2.07 -8.73
N GLN A 204 3.15 -1.89 -10.00
CA GLN A 204 4.40 -2.38 -10.57
C GLN A 204 5.64 -1.74 -9.92
N ASN A 205 5.69 -0.42 -9.75
CA ASN A 205 6.84 0.26 -9.13
C ASN A 205 7.02 -0.15 -7.66
N ALA A 206 5.96 -0.07 -6.85
CA ALA A 206 6.00 -0.46 -5.44
C ALA A 206 6.32 -1.96 -5.26
N GLY A 207 5.64 -2.80 -6.04
CA GLY A 207 5.75 -4.25 -6.00
C GLY A 207 7.11 -4.77 -6.43
N VAL A 208 7.70 -4.22 -7.51
CA VAL A 208 9.05 -4.61 -7.95
C VAL A 208 10.10 -4.23 -6.91
N LEU A 209 10.01 -3.02 -6.34
CA LEU A 209 10.94 -2.57 -5.30
C LEU A 209 10.86 -3.43 -4.04
N ILE A 210 9.66 -3.76 -3.57
CA ILE A 210 9.50 -4.59 -2.36
C ILE A 210 9.83 -6.07 -2.63
N ALA A 211 9.58 -6.59 -3.83
CA ALA A 211 10.00 -7.93 -4.25
C ALA A 211 11.53 -8.03 -4.31
N ALA A 212 12.21 -6.99 -4.83
CA ALA A 212 13.66 -6.89 -4.82
C ALA A 212 14.22 -6.83 -3.40
N ALA A 213 13.55 -6.12 -2.47
CA ALA A 213 13.91 -6.15 -1.05
C ALA A 213 13.76 -7.55 -0.43
N CYS A 214 12.66 -8.26 -0.71
CA CYS A 214 12.46 -9.65 -0.26
C CYS A 214 13.58 -10.56 -0.77
N PHE A 215 13.87 -10.53 -2.07
CA PHE A 215 14.95 -11.29 -2.68
C PHE A 215 16.31 -10.92 -2.09
N GLY A 216 16.60 -9.62 -1.98
CA GLY A 216 17.86 -9.10 -1.47
C GLY A 216 18.14 -9.52 -0.03
N LEU A 217 17.10 -9.58 0.83
CA LEU A 217 17.24 -10.05 2.20
C LEU A 217 17.62 -11.54 2.27
N ILE A 218 16.94 -12.40 1.49
CA ILE A 218 17.24 -13.83 1.41
C ILE A 218 18.66 -14.03 0.86
N PHE A 219 18.97 -13.38 -0.26
CA PHE A 219 20.27 -13.48 -0.94
C PHE A 219 21.41 -13.04 -0.02
N ALA A 220 21.31 -11.86 0.60
CA ALA A 220 22.35 -11.34 1.47
C ALA A 220 22.57 -12.24 2.70
N SER A 221 21.48 -12.85 3.24
CA SER A 221 21.60 -13.81 4.33
C SER A 221 22.38 -15.07 3.95
N CYS A 222 22.34 -15.48 2.68
CA CYS A 222 23.14 -16.58 2.14
C CYS A 222 24.61 -16.15 1.98
N CYS A 223 24.89 -14.91 1.58
CA CYS A 223 26.26 -14.43 1.38
C CYS A 223 27.07 -14.27 2.68
N TRP A 224 26.43 -13.98 3.82
CA TRP A 224 27.17 -13.73 5.08
C TRP A 224 27.41 -14.96 5.94
N LYS A 225 26.73 -16.06 5.62
CA LYS A 225 26.96 -17.37 6.23
C LYS A 225 27.83 -18.15 5.25
N GLU A 226 28.59 -19.13 5.73
CA GLU A 226 29.03 -20.23 4.88
C GLU A 226 27.78 -21.03 4.49
N ALA A 227 26.99 -20.48 3.57
CA ALA A 227 25.65 -20.93 3.28
C ALA A 227 25.71 -22.34 2.72
N SER A 228 24.94 -23.23 3.36
CA SER A 228 24.76 -24.58 2.87
C SER A 228 23.93 -24.57 1.58
N ARG A 229 23.95 -25.67 0.83
CA ARG A 229 23.03 -25.89 -0.30
C ARG A 229 21.54 -25.69 0.11
N ARG A 230 21.21 -25.92 1.39
CA ARG A 230 19.85 -25.73 1.92
C ARG A 230 19.47 -24.26 2.03
N ASP A 231 20.41 -23.37 2.35
CA ASP A 231 20.15 -21.93 2.42
C ASP A 231 19.91 -21.35 1.02
N TRP A 232 20.72 -21.75 0.04
CA TRP A 232 20.53 -21.37 -1.36
C TRP A 232 19.21 -21.90 -1.96
N SER A 233 18.67 -23.01 -1.44
CA SER A 233 17.36 -23.50 -1.88
C SER A 233 16.22 -22.52 -1.58
N LEU A 234 16.37 -21.63 -0.59
CA LEU A 234 15.37 -20.59 -0.29
C LEU A 234 15.29 -19.56 -1.42
N VAL A 235 16.43 -19.17 -2.00
CA VAL A 235 16.47 -18.25 -3.15
C VAL A 235 15.71 -18.85 -4.33
N GLY A 236 16.00 -20.11 -4.67
CA GLY A 236 15.29 -20.83 -5.73
C GLY A 236 13.80 -20.96 -5.44
N THR A 237 13.42 -21.29 -4.21
CA THR A 237 12.01 -21.47 -3.81
C THR A 237 11.22 -20.16 -3.88
N PHE A 238 11.83 -19.04 -3.47
CA PHE A 238 11.23 -17.72 -3.61
C PHE A 238 10.99 -17.37 -5.09
N ALA A 239 12.01 -17.58 -5.93
CA ALA A 239 11.93 -17.32 -7.37
C ALA A 239 10.84 -18.19 -8.03
N ILE A 240 10.74 -19.47 -7.65
CA ILE A 240 9.67 -20.36 -8.13
C ILE A 240 8.30 -19.77 -7.78
N GLY A 241 8.05 -19.37 -6.52
CA GLY A 241 6.76 -18.79 -6.12
C GLY A 241 6.43 -17.51 -6.88
N LEU A 242 7.43 -16.63 -7.07
CA LEU A 242 7.30 -15.39 -7.82
C LEU A 242 6.94 -15.64 -9.28
N PHE A 243 7.78 -16.38 -10.01
CA PHE A 243 7.63 -16.55 -11.46
C PHE A 243 6.46 -17.46 -11.83
N THR A 244 6.14 -18.48 -11.04
CA THR A 244 4.96 -19.33 -11.29
C THR A 244 3.66 -18.53 -11.16
N THR A 245 3.56 -17.64 -10.17
CA THR A 245 2.38 -16.77 -10.00
C THR A 245 2.25 -15.79 -11.16
N LEU A 246 3.34 -15.14 -11.57
CA LEU A 246 3.32 -14.22 -12.72
C LEU A 246 2.99 -14.95 -14.03
N ALA A 247 3.57 -16.13 -14.26
CA ALA A 247 3.26 -16.95 -15.43
C ALA A 247 1.79 -17.39 -15.44
N THR A 248 1.25 -17.79 -14.28
CA THR A 248 -0.16 -18.15 -14.13
C THR A 248 -1.07 -16.96 -14.43
N PHE A 249 -0.70 -15.76 -13.99
CA PHE A 249 -1.44 -14.54 -14.29
C PHE A 249 -1.43 -14.23 -15.79
N VAL A 250 -0.27 -14.34 -16.47
CA VAL A 250 -0.19 -14.15 -17.93
C VAL A 250 -1.03 -15.19 -18.69
N LEU A 251 -1.00 -16.45 -18.26
CA LEU A 251 -1.86 -17.50 -18.83
C LEU A 251 -3.36 -17.19 -18.62
N TRP A 252 -3.71 -16.64 -17.46
CA TRP A 252 -5.07 -16.18 -17.19
C TRP A 252 -5.47 -15.02 -18.12
N VAL A 253 -4.59 -14.02 -18.31
CA VAL A 253 -4.82 -12.92 -19.26
C VAL A 253 -5.05 -13.47 -20.66
N HIS A 254 -4.19 -14.36 -21.14
CA HIS A 254 -4.33 -14.98 -22.46
C HIS A 254 -5.64 -15.76 -22.63
N ARG A 255 -6.13 -16.42 -21.57
CA ARG A 255 -7.31 -17.29 -21.67
C ARG A 255 -8.65 -16.57 -21.46
N TYR A 256 -8.67 -15.55 -20.61
CA TYR A 256 -9.92 -14.92 -20.14
C TYR A 256 -10.01 -13.43 -20.44
N SER A 257 -8.90 -12.78 -20.80
CA SER A 257 -8.82 -11.35 -21.06
C SER A 257 -8.26 -11.05 -22.46
N ASP A 258 -7.91 -9.79 -22.74
CA ASP A 258 -7.27 -9.38 -23.99
C ASP A 258 -5.78 -9.05 -23.76
N LEU A 259 -4.92 -9.80 -24.44
CA LEU A 259 -3.47 -9.66 -24.31
C LEU A 259 -2.95 -8.32 -24.90
N SER A 260 -3.61 -7.79 -25.93
CA SER A 260 -3.23 -6.51 -26.54
C SER A 260 -3.55 -5.33 -25.63
N LEU A 261 -4.74 -5.34 -25.01
CA LEU A 261 -5.11 -4.34 -24.02
C LEU A 261 -4.26 -4.44 -22.77
N PHE A 262 -3.95 -5.65 -22.30
CA PHE A 262 -3.02 -5.86 -21.20
C PHE A 262 -1.64 -5.29 -21.51
N ASN A 263 -1.04 -5.64 -22.65
CA ASN A 263 0.28 -5.14 -23.02
C ASN A 263 0.31 -3.61 -23.10
N HIS A 264 -0.68 -3.01 -23.76
CA HIS A 264 -0.72 -1.56 -23.90
C HIS A 264 -0.93 -0.84 -22.57
N TYR A 265 -1.99 -1.18 -21.83
CA TYR A 265 -2.36 -0.43 -20.64
C TYR A 265 -1.54 -0.81 -19.41
N PHE A 266 -1.23 -2.10 -19.18
CA PHE A 266 -0.51 -2.52 -17.98
C PHE A 266 1.02 -2.44 -18.10
N LEU A 267 1.58 -2.56 -19.31
CA LEU A 267 3.03 -2.54 -19.53
C LEU A 267 3.50 -1.25 -20.21
N GLU A 268 3.01 -0.93 -21.41
CA GLU A 268 3.53 0.18 -22.21
C GLU A 268 3.27 1.54 -21.56
N VAL A 269 2.03 1.85 -21.20
CA VAL A 269 1.66 3.15 -20.60
C VAL A 269 2.45 3.43 -19.30
N PRO A 270 2.50 2.51 -18.31
CA PRO A 270 3.31 2.71 -17.11
C PRO A 270 4.81 2.78 -17.38
N PHE A 271 5.31 2.06 -18.40
CA PHE A 271 6.71 2.11 -18.79
C PHE A 271 7.10 3.48 -19.37
N GLU A 272 6.30 4.03 -20.27
CA GLU A 272 6.51 5.39 -20.83
C GLU A 272 6.49 6.46 -19.72
N LEU A 273 5.54 6.35 -18.78
CA LEU A 273 5.48 7.22 -17.61
C LEU A 273 6.71 7.05 -16.70
N GLY A 274 7.16 5.82 -16.48
CA GLY A 274 8.36 5.53 -15.71
C GLY A 274 9.62 6.13 -16.34
N LEU A 275 9.76 6.03 -17.66
CA LEU A 275 10.90 6.57 -18.41
C LEU A 275 10.94 8.09 -18.35
N SER A 276 9.78 8.77 -18.51
CA SER A 276 9.71 10.23 -18.39
C SER A 276 10.06 10.71 -16.98
N ARG A 277 9.64 9.98 -15.94
CA ARG A 277 10.05 10.25 -14.55
C ARG A 277 11.54 9.98 -14.31
N ALA A 278 12.09 8.90 -14.87
CA ALA A 278 13.50 8.55 -14.72
C ALA A 278 14.44 9.59 -15.36
N GLN A 279 14.07 10.19 -16.49
CA GLN A 279 14.83 11.29 -17.10
C GLN A 279 14.90 12.53 -16.18
N SER A 280 13.97 12.64 -15.21
CA SER A 280 13.95 13.69 -14.18
C SER A 280 14.58 13.26 -12.84
N LEU A 281 15.35 12.16 -12.77
CA LEU A 281 15.90 11.63 -11.51
C LEU A 281 16.71 12.67 -10.71
N THR A 282 17.39 13.59 -11.39
CA THR A 282 18.10 14.73 -10.78
C THR A 282 17.15 15.67 -10.04
N VAL A 283 15.93 15.86 -10.53
CA VAL A 283 14.84 16.56 -9.83
C VAL A 283 14.31 15.72 -8.67
N GLY A 284 14.20 14.39 -8.84
CA GLY A 284 13.82 13.46 -7.78
C GLY A 284 14.78 13.48 -6.58
N LEU A 285 16.09 13.41 -6.82
CA LEU A 285 17.13 13.53 -5.78
C LEU A 285 17.11 14.91 -5.11
N LYS A 286 16.89 15.98 -5.88
CA LYS A 286 16.68 17.32 -5.30
C LYS A 286 15.42 17.35 -4.44
N ARG A 287 14.31 16.72 -4.83
CA ARG A 287 13.08 16.63 -4.03
C ARG A 287 13.26 15.85 -2.72
N MET A 288 14.18 14.89 -2.66
CA MET A 288 14.57 14.25 -1.40
C MET A 288 15.28 15.22 -0.43
N LEU A 289 15.92 16.27 -0.96
CA LEU A 289 16.61 17.33 -0.21
C LEU A 289 15.74 18.60 -0.03
N ILE A 290 14.71 18.79 -0.84
CA ILE A 290 13.81 19.94 -0.77
C ILE A 290 12.93 19.82 0.48
N PRO A 291 12.81 20.88 1.28
CA PRO A 291 12.09 20.84 2.54
C PRO A 291 10.60 20.43 2.40
N TYR A 292 10.21 19.28 2.97
CA TYR A 292 8.80 18.81 3.04
C TYR A 292 7.87 19.82 3.69
N GLU A 293 6.76 20.27 3.11
CA GLU A 293 5.95 21.38 3.67
C GLU A 293 5.66 21.29 5.18
N HIS A 294 5.49 20.09 5.75
CA HIS A 294 5.34 19.90 7.19
C HIS A 294 6.69 19.89 7.96
N PRO A 295 7.01 20.91 8.77
CA PRO A 295 8.31 21.04 9.45
C PRO A 295 8.58 19.91 10.46
N MET A 296 7.53 19.38 11.10
CA MET A 296 7.70 18.26 12.03
C MET A 296 8.02 16.94 11.32
N LEU A 297 7.50 16.74 10.10
CA LEU A 297 7.84 15.55 9.30
C LEU A 297 9.30 15.60 8.84
N ARG A 298 9.81 16.81 8.49
CA ARG A 298 11.24 17.02 8.23
C ARG A 298 12.09 16.63 9.44
N ILE A 299 11.78 17.16 10.61
CA ILE A 299 12.56 16.91 11.83
C ILE A 299 12.55 15.42 12.18
N ALA A 300 11.40 14.77 12.04
CA ALA A 300 11.26 13.32 12.20
C ALA A 300 12.14 12.52 11.23
N LEU A 301 12.06 12.81 9.92
CA LEU A 301 12.79 12.09 8.89
C LEU A 301 14.30 12.37 8.94
N TYR A 302 14.72 13.63 9.09
CA TYR A 302 16.14 13.99 9.23
C TYR A 302 16.72 13.54 10.57
N GLY A 303 15.94 13.59 11.66
CA GLY A 303 16.34 13.03 12.96
C GLY A 303 16.57 11.52 12.87
N SER A 304 15.71 10.81 12.13
CA SER A 304 15.96 9.40 11.80
C SER A 304 17.23 9.21 10.97
N ALA A 305 17.51 10.11 10.01
CA ALA A 305 18.71 10.10 9.18
C ALA A 305 20.02 10.19 9.96
N VAL A 306 20.08 11.05 10.98
CA VAL A 306 21.25 11.13 11.86
C VAL A 306 21.46 9.81 12.61
N ILE A 307 20.38 9.23 13.15
CA ILE A 307 20.45 7.92 13.80
C ILE A 307 20.92 6.85 12.80
N TRP A 308 20.49 6.90 11.54
CA TRP A 308 20.97 5.97 10.49
C TRP A 308 22.45 6.06 10.27
N ILE A 309 22.98 7.28 10.12
CA ILE A 309 24.41 7.50 9.89
C ILE A 309 25.21 6.99 11.09
N CYS A 310 24.76 7.27 12.32
CA CYS A 310 25.41 6.79 13.53
C CYS A 310 25.37 5.25 13.64
N VAL A 311 24.23 4.63 13.33
CA VAL A 311 24.09 3.16 13.33
C VAL A 311 24.96 2.53 12.25
N ALA A 312 24.97 3.08 11.04
CA ALA A 312 25.81 2.58 9.94
C ALA A 312 27.30 2.71 10.26
N ALA A 313 27.73 3.85 10.79
CA ALA A 313 29.11 4.07 11.23
C ALA A 313 29.51 3.09 12.33
N ALA A 314 28.67 2.92 13.37
CA ALA A 314 28.92 1.98 14.45
C ALA A 314 28.93 0.52 13.97
N PHE A 315 28.02 0.16 13.06
CA PHE A 315 27.98 -1.17 12.43
C PHE A 315 29.26 -1.44 11.63
N LEU A 316 29.74 -0.49 10.84
CA LEU A 316 30.99 -0.63 10.08
C LEU A 316 32.20 -0.73 11.01
N MET A 317 32.27 0.10 12.05
CA MET A 317 33.35 0.07 13.05
C MET A 317 33.40 -1.25 13.83
N GLN A 318 32.25 -1.84 14.13
CA GLN A 318 32.13 -3.09 14.87
C GLN A 318 31.89 -4.31 13.98
N TYR A 319 31.95 -4.15 12.65
CA TYR A 319 31.54 -5.17 11.69
C TYR A 319 32.26 -6.50 11.90
N ASN A 320 33.51 -6.46 12.39
CA ASN A 320 34.32 -7.63 12.66
C ASN A 320 34.37 -8.07 14.12
N LEU A 321 33.78 -7.33 15.06
CA LEU A 321 34.06 -7.52 16.50
C LEU A 321 32.96 -8.22 17.29
N GLN A 322 31.68 -8.18 16.90
CA GLN A 322 30.61 -8.98 17.53
C GLN A 322 29.51 -9.30 16.52
N LYS A 323 29.25 -10.59 16.22
CA LYS A 323 28.30 -11.00 15.18
C LYS A 323 27.21 -11.91 15.73
N THR A 324 26.00 -11.39 15.94
CA THR A 324 24.81 -12.25 15.88
C THR A 324 24.23 -12.22 14.46
N PRO A 325 23.79 -13.37 13.90
CA PRO A 325 23.09 -13.39 12.61
C PRO A 325 21.87 -12.46 12.56
N ARG A 326 21.22 -12.22 13.72
CA ARG A 326 20.05 -11.34 13.84
C ARG A 326 20.40 -9.89 13.54
N SER A 327 21.50 -9.37 14.07
CA SER A 327 21.90 -7.97 13.85
C SER A 327 22.22 -7.68 12.38
N LYS A 328 22.83 -8.65 11.66
CA LYS A 328 23.06 -8.53 10.21
C LYS A 328 21.74 -8.49 9.42
N ILE A 329 20.81 -9.38 9.73
CA ILE A 329 19.48 -9.39 9.11
C ILE A 329 18.74 -8.08 9.39
N ALA A 330 18.78 -7.60 10.64
CA ALA A 330 18.14 -6.35 11.04
C ALA A 330 18.73 -5.14 10.29
N PHE A 331 20.06 -5.05 10.18
CA PHE A 331 20.74 -3.98 9.46
C PHE A 331 20.40 -3.99 7.96
N THR A 332 20.38 -5.15 7.32
CA THR A 332 20.03 -5.23 5.90
C THR A 332 18.57 -5.00 5.63
N LEU A 333 17.67 -5.53 6.47
CA LEU A 333 16.25 -5.21 6.38
C LEU A 333 16.04 -3.70 6.48
N LEU A 334 16.73 -3.06 7.41
CA LEU A 334 16.68 -1.61 7.55
C LEU A 334 17.14 -0.89 6.28
N LEU A 335 18.31 -1.24 5.74
CA LEU A 335 18.82 -0.62 4.51
C LEU A 335 17.83 -0.80 3.35
N LEU A 336 17.29 -2.00 3.18
CA LEU A 336 16.34 -2.31 2.12
C LEU A 336 15.04 -1.51 2.27
N LEU A 337 14.47 -1.42 3.48
CA LEU A 337 13.27 -0.62 3.72
C LEU A 337 13.51 0.88 3.49
N LEU A 338 14.66 1.40 3.90
CA LEU A 338 15.06 2.78 3.60
C LEU A 338 15.20 3.02 2.10
N THR A 339 15.81 2.09 1.36
CA THR A 339 15.95 2.17 -0.10
C THR A 339 14.59 2.15 -0.79
N VAL A 340 13.70 1.21 -0.42
CA VAL A 340 12.34 1.14 -0.97
C VAL A 340 11.62 2.46 -0.71
N GLN A 341 11.53 2.89 0.55
CA GLN A 341 10.86 4.12 0.94
C GLN A 341 11.41 5.35 0.20
N SER A 342 12.73 5.45 0.09
CA SER A 342 13.42 6.55 -0.60
C SER A 342 13.16 6.59 -2.11
N LEU A 343 13.14 5.43 -2.78
CA LEU A 343 12.88 5.34 -4.21
C LEU A 343 11.39 5.52 -4.57
N MET A 344 10.48 5.27 -3.62
CA MET A 344 9.05 5.54 -3.83
C MET A 344 8.74 7.03 -3.96
N ILE A 345 9.50 7.90 -3.29
CA ILE A 345 9.31 9.36 -3.33
C ILE A 345 9.38 9.93 -4.75
N PRO A 346 10.49 9.73 -5.51
CA PRO A 346 10.56 10.22 -6.88
C PRO A 346 9.69 9.42 -7.86
N THR A 347 9.36 8.15 -7.57
CA THR A 347 8.66 7.28 -8.55
C THR A 347 7.14 7.36 -8.49
N MET A 348 6.51 7.74 -7.36
CA MET A 348 5.04 7.91 -7.29
C MET A 348 4.56 9.29 -7.73
N ASN A 349 5.35 10.36 -7.54
CA ASN A 349 4.93 11.76 -7.76
C ASN A 349 3.57 12.09 -7.09
N ASN A 350 3.39 11.63 -5.85
CA ASN A 350 2.22 11.89 -5.01
C ASN A 350 2.67 12.52 -3.66
N ALA A 351 1.75 12.78 -2.75
CA ALA A 351 2.06 13.31 -1.42
C ALA A 351 2.98 12.35 -0.65
N VAL A 352 4.00 12.92 -0.01
CA VAL A 352 5.09 12.19 0.68
C VAL A 352 4.59 11.30 1.79
N ILE A 353 3.48 11.68 2.43
CA ILE A 353 2.90 10.91 3.52
C ILE A 353 2.45 9.50 3.08
N TYR A 354 2.04 9.33 1.81
CA TYR A 354 1.72 8.01 1.24
C TYR A 354 2.96 7.18 0.90
N MET A 355 4.14 7.81 0.94
CA MET A 355 5.41 7.21 0.55
C MET A 355 6.25 6.76 1.75
N VAL A 356 5.80 6.98 2.99
CA VAL A 356 6.54 6.63 4.22
C VAL A 356 5.86 5.58 5.12
N PRO A 357 5.26 4.51 4.55
CA PRO A 357 4.49 3.52 5.33
C PRO A 357 5.35 2.70 6.30
N PHE A 358 6.66 2.60 6.04
CA PHE A 358 7.59 1.79 6.84
C PHE A 358 8.21 2.55 8.01
N THR A 359 7.82 3.80 8.24
CA THR A 359 8.37 4.67 9.29
C THR A 359 8.45 3.97 10.66
N GLY A 360 7.38 3.28 11.08
CA GLY A 360 7.36 2.61 12.39
C GLY A 360 8.37 1.48 12.54
N ILE A 361 8.45 0.58 11.55
CA ILE A 361 9.40 -0.54 11.59
C ILE A 361 10.83 -0.07 11.39
N ILE A 362 11.05 0.90 10.49
CA ILE A 362 12.33 1.53 10.25
C ILE A 362 12.84 2.08 11.59
N VAL A 363 12.12 3.01 12.23
CA VAL A 363 12.55 3.62 13.49
C VAL A 363 12.85 2.57 14.58
N ALA A 364 12.01 1.54 14.71
CA ALA A 364 12.29 0.49 15.68
C ALA A 364 13.56 -0.32 15.37
N LEU A 365 13.86 -0.59 14.10
CA LEU A 365 15.11 -1.24 13.68
C LEU A 365 16.34 -0.38 14.00
N SER A 366 16.29 0.95 13.78
CA SER A 366 17.41 1.84 14.15
C SER A 366 17.71 1.78 15.62
N PHE A 367 16.69 1.92 16.46
CA PHE A 367 16.90 1.93 17.91
C PHE A 367 17.32 0.56 18.43
N GLY A 368 16.80 -0.52 17.83
CA GLY A 368 17.28 -1.87 18.08
C GLY A 368 18.79 -1.99 17.84
N LEU A 369 19.25 -1.60 16.66
CA LEU A 369 20.66 -1.64 16.27
C LEU A 369 21.51 -0.65 17.09
N ALA A 370 21.01 0.56 17.36
CA ALA A 370 21.70 1.56 18.17
C ALA A 370 21.98 1.05 19.59
N GLN A 371 21.01 0.39 20.21
CA GLN A 371 21.21 -0.22 21.53
C GLN A 371 22.24 -1.37 21.48
N GLU A 372 22.34 -2.12 20.38
CA GLU A 372 23.37 -3.17 20.24
C GLU A 372 24.76 -2.59 20.00
N PHE A 373 24.89 -1.59 19.11
CA PHE A 373 26.19 -1.16 18.59
C PHE A 373 26.71 0.17 19.16
N LEU A 374 25.83 1.14 19.49
CA LEU A 374 26.25 2.45 20.00
C LEU A 374 26.45 2.48 21.52
N LEU A 375 25.63 1.76 22.29
CA LEU A 375 25.76 1.72 23.77
C LEU A 375 27.15 1.27 24.24
N PRO A 376 27.76 0.21 23.66
CA PRO A 376 29.10 -0.21 24.06
C PRO A 376 30.19 0.83 23.74
N LEU A 377 30.02 1.62 22.68
CA LEU A 377 31.02 2.59 22.22
C LEU A 377 31.06 3.87 23.06
N VAL A 378 29.89 4.43 23.38
CA VAL A 378 29.79 5.79 23.93
C VAL A 378 29.61 5.79 25.46
N ARG A 379 29.58 4.62 26.11
CA ARG A 379 29.29 4.45 27.56
C ARG A 379 28.04 5.23 28.02
N ILE A 380 27.11 5.49 27.10
CA ILE A 380 25.84 6.14 27.40
C ILE A 380 24.97 5.17 28.21
N LYS A 381 24.31 5.65 29.27
CA LYS A 381 23.37 4.82 30.03
C LYS A 381 22.23 4.36 29.10
N PRO A 382 21.83 3.07 29.08
CA PRO A 382 20.72 2.57 28.27
C PRO A 382 19.42 3.36 28.42
N LEU A 383 19.22 3.96 29.60
CA LEU A 383 18.11 4.86 29.89
C LEU A 383 18.06 6.06 28.94
N VAL A 384 19.19 6.69 28.59
CA VAL A 384 19.23 7.88 27.74
C VAL A 384 18.76 7.55 26.33
N ILE A 385 19.24 6.47 25.72
CA ILE A 385 18.78 6.04 24.39
C ILE A 385 17.29 5.68 24.41
N SER A 386 16.83 5.06 25.50
CA SER A 386 15.40 4.72 25.66
C SER A 386 14.53 5.98 25.78
N VAL A 387 15.00 7.02 26.47
CA VAL A 387 14.31 8.32 26.55
C VAL A 387 14.29 9.01 25.19
N VAL A 388 15.41 9.03 24.45
CA VAL A 388 15.46 9.58 23.08
C VAL A 388 14.49 8.83 22.16
N PHE A 389 14.43 7.49 22.26
CA PHE A 389 13.47 6.67 21.52
C PHE A 389 12.03 7.06 21.84
N LEU A 390 11.70 7.18 23.13
CA LEU A 390 10.34 7.53 23.55
C LEU A 390 9.96 8.93 23.09
N CYS A 391 10.85 9.92 23.22
CA CYS A 391 10.59 11.29 22.76
C CYS A 391 10.40 11.34 21.23
N MET A 392 11.26 10.68 20.47
CA MET A 392 11.17 10.64 19.01
C MET A 392 9.95 9.84 18.54
N GLY A 393 9.69 8.68 19.16
CA GLY A 393 8.53 7.85 18.88
C GLY A 393 7.23 8.57 19.21
N PHE A 394 7.16 9.31 20.32
CA PHE A 394 6.02 10.14 20.66
C PHE A 394 5.79 11.26 19.64
N GLY A 395 6.85 11.99 19.27
CA GLY A 395 6.78 13.03 18.25
C GLY A 395 6.29 12.49 16.89
N LEU A 396 6.84 11.36 16.45
CA LEU A 396 6.41 10.68 15.22
C LEU A 396 4.97 10.18 15.27
N THR A 397 4.55 9.64 16.42
CA THR A 397 3.17 9.19 16.63
C THR A 397 2.23 10.38 16.56
N PHE A 398 2.55 11.48 17.25
CA PHE A 398 1.76 12.70 17.23
C PHE A 398 1.62 13.27 15.81
N VAL A 399 2.73 13.38 15.07
CA VAL A 399 2.72 13.88 13.69
C VAL A 399 1.91 12.97 12.77
N GLY A 400 2.11 11.66 12.85
CA GLY A 400 1.35 10.72 12.02
C GLY A 400 -0.14 10.76 12.35
N CYS A 401 -0.49 10.91 13.63
CA CYS A 401 -1.88 11.05 14.07
C CYS A 401 -2.50 12.35 13.55
N ASP A 402 -1.81 13.47 13.72
CA ASP A 402 -2.26 14.79 13.27
C ASP A 402 -2.50 14.80 11.76
N LEU A 403 -1.55 14.30 10.97
CA LEU A 403 -1.66 14.26 9.52
C LEU A 403 -2.82 13.36 9.07
N SER A 404 -2.91 12.14 9.60
CA SER A 404 -3.95 11.17 9.22
C SER A 404 -5.35 11.61 9.67
N TRP A 405 -5.46 12.20 10.86
CA TRP A 405 -6.75 12.63 11.42
C TRP A 405 -7.29 13.89 10.74
N ASN A 406 -6.41 14.88 10.55
CA ASN A 406 -6.78 16.16 9.96
C ASN A 406 -6.76 16.14 8.43
N ARG A 407 -6.27 15.05 7.81
CA ARG A 407 -6.24 14.87 6.36
C ARG A 407 -5.58 16.08 5.68
N ARG A 408 -4.49 16.59 6.29
CA ARG A 408 -3.85 17.89 5.93
C ARG A 408 -3.19 17.87 4.57
N ASP A 409 -2.82 16.69 4.11
CA ASP A 409 -2.33 16.35 2.79
C ASP A 409 -3.44 16.26 1.73
N LEU A 410 -4.71 16.36 2.15
CA LEU A 410 -5.90 16.28 1.32
C LEU A 410 -6.71 17.58 1.39
N LEU A 411 -7.75 17.64 0.56
CA LEU A 411 -8.65 18.79 0.34
C LEU A 411 -9.47 19.23 1.56
N PHE A 412 -9.21 18.66 2.75
CA PHE A 412 -10.11 18.73 3.90
C PHE A 412 -9.58 19.53 5.08
N SER A 413 -8.51 20.31 4.90
CA SER A 413 -7.85 21.06 5.97
C SER A 413 -8.78 22.07 6.69
N THR A 414 -9.84 22.53 6.02
CA THR A 414 -10.86 23.46 6.55
C THR A 414 -12.26 22.84 6.66
N SER A 415 -12.42 21.57 6.32
CA SER A 415 -13.74 20.92 6.22
C SER A 415 -14.29 20.47 7.57
N ILE A 416 -15.61 20.56 7.72
CA ILE A 416 -16.35 19.96 8.84
C ILE A 416 -16.90 18.60 8.39
N PHE A 417 -16.69 17.56 9.19
CA PHE A 417 -17.05 16.20 8.80
C PHE A 417 -18.44 15.80 9.30
N ARG A 418 -19.36 15.46 8.38
CA ARG A 418 -20.76 15.10 8.68
C ARG A 418 -21.20 13.83 7.94
N SER A 419 -22.00 12.99 8.59
CA SER A 419 -22.53 11.78 7.95
C SER A 419 -23.52 12.11 6.83
N LEU A 420 -23.53 11.28 5.79
CA LEU A 420 -24.52 11.37 4.71
C LEU A 420 -25.67 10.37 4.94
N PRO A 421 -26.93 10.76 4.71
CA PRO A 421 -28.09 9.88 4.79
C PRO A 421 -28.22 8.98 3.55
N ILE A 422 -27.12 8.35 3.13
CA ILE A 422 -27.07 7.43 1.98
C ILE A 422 -26.63 6.08 2.52
N GLN A 423 -27.43 5.03 2.32
CA GLN A 423 -27.19 3.71 2.92
C GLN A 423 -25.77 3.17 2.63
N GLY A 424 -25.33 3.24 1.37
CA GLY A 424 -24.00 2.81 0.95
C GLY A 424 -22.85 3.70 1.45
N LEU A 425 -23.13 4.91 1.95
CA LEU A 425 -22.14 5.90 2.41
C LEU A 425 -22.33 6.32 3.87
N SER A 426 -23.15 5.63 4.65
CA SER A 426 -23.52 6.05 6.01
C SER A 426 -22.31 6.22 6.96
N THR A 427 -21.27 5.41 6.74
CA THR A 427 -20.00 5.45 7.48
C THR A 427 -19.08 6.59 7.02
N LEU A 428 -19.25 7.10 5.80
CA LEU A 428 -18.51 8.26 5.30
C LEU A 428 -19.00 9.51 6.03
N LYS A 429 -18.07 10.21 6.66
CA LYS A 429 -18.24 11.57 7.13
C LYS A 429 -17.74 12.50 6.03
N TRP A 430 -18.66 13.04 5.26
CA TRP A 430 -18.40 14.00 4.20
C TRP A 430 -17.69 15.23 4.75
N GLY A 431 -16.59 15.63 4.11
CA GLY A 431 -15.93 16.90 4.42
C GLY A 431 -16.70 18.04 3.79
N GLU A 432 -17.29 18.91 4.59
CA GLU A 432 -18.12 20.02 4.12
C GLU A 432 -17.40 21.38 4.34
N PRO A 433 -17.17 22.17 3.28
CA PRO A 433 -17.24 21.76 1.87
C PRO A 433 -16.05 20.86 1.49
N THR A 434 -16.22 20.05 0.43
CA THR A 434 -15.09 19.39 -0.26
C THR A 434 -14.72 20.28 -1.44
N THR A 435 -13.55 20.91 -1.37
CA THR A 435 -13.09 21.79 -2.45
C THR A 435 -12.61 20.96 -3.63
N ILE A 436 -13.23 21.11 -4.80
CA ILE A 436 -12.76 20.56 -6.07
C ILE A 436 -12.43 21.74 -6.96
N ARG A 437 -11.14 22.04 -7.14
CA ARG A 437 -10.66 23.26 -7.81
C ARG A 437 -11.37 24.52 -7.29
N THR A 438 -12.28 25.09 -8.08
CA THR A 438 -13.04 26.30 -7.76
C THR A 438 -14.41 26.01 -7.16
N TRP A 439 -14.87 24.76 -7.18
CA TRP A 439 -16.17 24.36 -6.64
C TRP A 439 -16.06 23.94 -5.17
N GLN A 440 -17.06 24.30 -4.37
CA GLN A 440 -17.19 23.89 -2.96
C GLN A 440 -18.34 22.91 -2.84
N LEU A 441 -18.05 21.61 -2.95
CA LEU A 441 -19.05 20.55 -3.01
C LEU A 441 -19.61 20.22 -1.62
N THR A 442 -20.93 20.29 -1.48
CA THR A 442 -21.65 20.02 -0.23
C THR A 442 -22.18 18.59 -0.18
N GLY A 443 -22.43 18.10 1.04
CA GLY A 443 -23.01 16.76 1.22
C GLY A 443 -24.43 16.64 0.65
N ASN A 444 -25.22 17.71 0.71
CA ASN A 444 -26.58 17.74 0.18
C ASN A 444 -26.63 17.58 -1.34
N GLU A 445 -25.68 18.16 -2.07
CA GLU A 445 -25.58 17.98 -3.53
C GLU A 445 -25.27 16.52 -3.88
N VAL A 446 -24.41 15.84 -3.11
CA VAL A 446 -24.14 14.41 -3.27
C VAL A 446 -25.40 13.58 -3.00
N VAL A 447 -26.14 13.90 -1.93
CA VAL A 447 -27.40 13.23 -1.58
C VAL A 447 -28.45 13.40 -2.67
N ASP A 448 -28.61 14.60 -3.20
CA ASP A 448 -29.56 14.88 -4.29
C ASP A 448 -29.19 14.12 -5.56
N LEU A 449 -27.91 14.08 -5.95
CA LEU A 449 -27.46 13.30 -7.11
C LEU A 449 -27.71 11.80 -6.92
N VAL A 450 -27.29 11.22 -5.79
CA VAL A 450 -27.47 9.79 -5.53
C VAL A 450 -28.96 9.42 -5.48
N SER A 451 -29.78 10.25 -4.83
CA SER A 451 -31.22 10.05 -4.75
C SER A 451 -31.87 10.13 -6.13
N HIS A 452 -31.44 11.10 -6.95
CA HIS A 452 -31.91 11.24 -8.33
C HIS A 452 -31.57 9.99 -9.17
N LEU A 453 -30.30 9.54 -9.16
CA LEU A 453 -29.87 8.36 -9.93
C LEU A 453 -30.57 7.08 -9.46
N THR A 454 -30.74 6.92 -8.14
CA THR A 454 -31.44 5.77 -7.55
C THR A 454 -32.91 5.77 -7.96
N ALA A 455 -33.59 6.93 -7.91
CA ALA A 455 -34.99 7.05 -8.29
C ALA A 455 -35.22 6.82 -9.79
N GLN A 456 -34.30 7.25 -10.66
CA GLN A 456 -34.38 6.98 -12.10
C GLN A 456 -34.23 5.48 -12.38
N GLY A 457 -33.32 4.80 -11.69
CA GLY A 457 -33.09 3.36 -11.87
C GLY A 457 -32.56 2.98 -13.27
N LYS A 458 -32.13 3.95 -14.08
CA LYS A 458 -31.65 3.78 -15.46
C LYS A 458 -30.14 3.53 -15.52
N PRO A 459 -29.62 2.86 -16.57
CA PRO A 459 -28.19 2.84 -16.86
C PRO A 459 -27.68 4.26 -17.08
N PHE A 460 -26.61 4.63 -16.37
CA PHE A 460 -26.04 5.97 -16.43
C PHE A 460 -24.54 5.93 -16.71
N PHE A 461 -23.99 7.08 -17.11
CA PHE A 461 -22.56 7.28 -17.28
C PHE A 461 -22.14 8.56 -16.55
N VAL A 462 -21.18 8.45 -15.64
CA VAL A 462 -20.53 9.59 -14.97
C VAL A 462 -19.24 9.93 -15.70
N PHE A 463 -18.87 11.21 -15.78
CA PHE A 463 -17.57 11.61 -16.28
C PHE A 463 -17.05 12.88 -15.58
N PRO A 464 -15.79 12.93 -15.10
CA PRO A 464 -14.78 11.87 -15.15
C PRO A 464 -14.48 11.15 -13.81
N ASP A 465 -14.76 11.72 -12.64
CA ASP A 465 -14.10 11.32 -11.38
C ASP A 465 -14.98 10.44 -10.47
N PHE A 466 -16.31 10.64 -10.44
CA PHE A 466 -17.20 10.00 -9.45
C PHE A 466 -17.64 8.55 -9.82
N THR A 467 -16.71 7.69 -10.22
CA THR A 467 -17.01 6.29 -10.61
C THR A 467 -17.53 5.44 -9.45
N MET A 468 -17.25 5.79 -8.20
CA MET A 468 -17.81 5.09 -7.03
C MET A 468 -19.35 5.09 -7.00
N LEU A 469 -20.03 6.02 -7.69
CA LEU A 469 -21.49 6.09 -7.77
C LEU A 469 -22.11 4.80 -8.34
N TYR A 470 -21.43 4.08 -9.23
CA TYR A 470 -21.93 2.82 -9.79
C TYR A 470 -22.20 1.77 -8.72
N GLY A 471 -21.26 1.58 -7.79
CA GLY A 471 -21.45 0.64 -6.68
C GLY A 471 -22.43 1.13 -5.63
N ILE A 472 -22.55 2.45 -5.43
CA ILE A 472 -23.52 3.02 -4.47
C ILE A 472 -24.95 2.93 -4.97
N VAL A 473 -25.18 3.14 -6.27
CA VAL A 473 -26.52 3.06 -6.90
C VAL A 473 -26.84 1.63 -7.37
N GLY A 474 -25.85 0.72 -7.41
CA GLY A 474 -26.05 -0.66 -7.82
C GLY A 474 -26.21 -0.82 -9.34
N LYS A 475 -25.47 -0.05 -10.13
CA LYS A 475 -25.48 -0.12 -11.61
C LYS A 475 -24.10 -0.50 -12.14
N PRO A 476 -23.99 -1.36 -13.17
CA PRO A 476 -22.70 -1.66 -13.79
C PRO A 476 -22.05 -0.39 -14.35
N ASN A 477 -20.73 -0.27 -14.22
CA ASN A 477 -19.99 0.84 -14.80
C ASN A 477 -19.76 0.58 -16.30
N PRO A 478 -20.29 1.41 -17.23
CA PRO A 478 -20.11 1.23 -18.66
C PRO A 478 -18.79 1.81 -19.19
N GLN A 479 -17.99 2.48 -18.35
CA GLN A 479 -16.73 3.07 -18.81
C GLN A 479 -15.69 1.97 -19.09
N PRO A 480 -14.92 2.08 -20.18
CA PRO A 480 -13.85 1.14 -20.49
C PRO A 480 -12.57 1.38 -19.68
N ILE A 481 -12.49 2.41 -18.84
CA ILE A 481 -11.31 2.77 -18.06
C ILE A 481 -11.65 2.94 -16.57
N CYS A 482 -10.69 2.67 -15.69
CA CYS A 482 -10.90 2.79 -14.24
C CYS A 482 -10.98 4.25 -13.75
N TRP A 483 -10.22 5.17 -14.36
CA TRP A 483 -10.25 6.61 -14.09
C TRP A 483 -9.62 7.39 -15.24
N PHE A 484 -9.98 8.65 -15.39
CA PHE A 484 -9.41 9.50 -16.44
C PHE A 484 -8.20 10.25 -15.89
N HIS A 485 -7.01 9.95 -16.42
CA HIS A 485 -5.83 10.76 -16.18
C HIS A 485 -4.92 10.74 -17.42
N PRO A 486 -4.88 11.85 -18.19
CA PRO A 486 -4.00 11.94 -19.36
C PRO A 486 -2.54 11.69 -18.98
N GLY A 487 -1.84 10.88 -19.77
CA GLY A 487 -0.44 10.51 -19.56
C GLY A 487 -0.18 9.53 -18.41
N VAL A 488 -1.21 9.09 -17.68
CA VAL A 488 -1.09 8.10 -16.60
C VAL A 488 -1.96 6.87 -16.86
N THR A 489 -3.24 7.07 -17.20
CA THR A 489 -4.18 5.97 -17.51
C THR A 489 -4.27 5.67 -18.99
N TYR A 490 -4.05 6.68 -19.82
CA TYR A 490 -4.01 6.59 -21.27
C TYR A 490 -2.98 7.58 -21.83
N SER A 491 -2.42 7.27 -23.00
CA SER A 491 -1.51 8.17 -23.72
C SER A 491 -2.25 8.89 -24.85
N ALA A 492 -1.68 9.98 -25.36
CA ALA A 492 -2.20 10.69 -26.52
C ALA A 492 -2.40 9.78 -27.76
N LYS A 493 -1.59 8.72 -27.88
CA LYS A 493 -1.73 7.72 -28.95
C LYS A 493 -2.96 6.81 -28.74
N GLY A 494 -3.33 6.53 -27.48
CA GLY A 494 -4.45 5.69 -27.11
C GLY A 494 -5.81 6.41 -27.06
N GLU A 495 -5.82 7.75 -27.02
CA GLU A 495 -7.03 8.57 -26.92
C GLU A 495 -8.09 8.24 -27.99
N PRO A 496 -7.77 8.14 -29.30
CA PRO A 496 -8.79 7.86 -30.32
C PRO A 496 -9.40 6.45 -30.21
N LEU A 497 -8.64 5.47 -29.71
CA LEU A 497 -9.16 4.13 -29.46
C LEU A 497 -10.11 4.15 -28.26
N LEU A 498 -9.70 4.83 -27.17
CA LEU A 498 -10.49 4.95 -25.97
C LEU A 498 -11.79 5.74 -26.21
N ASP A 499 -11.75 6.82 -26.99
CA ASP A 499 -12.93 7.61 -27.38
C ASP A 499 -13.96 6.76 -28.13
N ARG A 500 -13.52 5.99 -29.14
CA ARG A 500 -14.38 5.06 -29.86
C ARG A 500 -14.97 3.99 -28.94
N TRP A 501 -14.18 3.51 -27.99
CA TRP A 501 -14.64 2.50 -27.03
C TRP A 501 -15.70 3.09 -26.09
N ILE A 502 -15.47 4.27 -25.51
CA ILE A 502 -16.47 4.94 -24.66
C ILE A 502 -17.76 5.16 -25.43
N ALA A 503 -17.71 5.75 -26.63
CA ALA A 503 -18.88 6.00 -27.45
C ALA A 503 -19.64 4.70 -27.82
N SER A 504 -18.91 3.62 -28.10
CA SER A 504 -19.48 2.29 -28.34
C SER A 504 -20.16 1.71 -27.10
N ASP A 505 -19.53 1.84 -25.93
CA ASP A 505 -20.05 1.31 -24.68
C ASP A 505 -21.28 2.07 -24.19
N LEU A 506 -21.35 3.39 -24.41
CA LEU A 506 -22.55 4.19 -24.15
C LEU A 506 -23.76 3.69 -24.96
N LYS A 507 -23.53 3.29 -26.23
CA LYS A 507 -24.57 2.71 -27.08
C LYS A 507 -24.91 1.28 -26.66
N ARG A 508 -23.90 0.41 -26.53
CA ARG A 508 -24.03 -1.02 -26.22
C ARG A 508 -24.73 -1.26 -24.89
N ASN A 509 -24.41 -0.47 -23.88
CA ASN A 509 -24.99 -0.60 -22.54
C ASN A 509 -26.31 0.18 -22.37
N GLY A 510 -26.85 0.76 -23.44
CA GLY A 510 -28.14 1.46 -23.40
C GLY A 510 -28.16 2.62 -22.40
N VAL A 511 -27.07 3.40 -22.32
CA VAL A 511 -26.97 4.50 -21.35
C VAL A 511 -28.02 5.57 -21.63
N GLU A 512 -28.88 5.84 -20.64
CA GLU A 512 -29.99 6.78 -20.75
C GLU A 512 -29.75 8.09 -19.99
N VAL A 513 -28.86 8.07 -19.00
CA VAL A 513 -28.52 9.24 -18.17
C VAL A 513 -27.02 9.51 -18.24
N ILE A 514 -26.63 10.76 -18.51
CA ILE A 514 -25.25 11.21 -18.44
C ILE A 514 -25.13 12.16 -17.24
N VAL A 515 -24.10 11.98 -16.44
CA VAL A 515 -23.70 12.87 -15.35
C VAL A 515 -22.34 13.47 -15.72
N LEU A 516 -22.34 14.70 -16.23
CA LEU A 516 -21.12 15.43 -16.58
C LEU A 516 -20.68 16.31 -15.41
N GLU A 517 -19.43 16.21 -15.02
CA GLU A 517 -18.83 17.07 -14.02
C GLU A 517 -18.36 18.38 -14.65
N LYS A 518 -19.00 19.49 -14.28
CA LYS A 518 -18.56 20.87 -14.59
C LYS A 518 -17.27 21.25 -13.88
N CYS A 519 -16.84 20.45 -12.90
CA CYS A 519 -15.60 20.63 -12.16
C CYS A 519 -15.00 19.27 -11.78
N ALA A 520 -13.93 18.90 -12.49
CA ALA A 520 -13.15 17.70 -12.24
C ALA A 520 -11.75 18.04 -11.70
N TRP A 521 -11.12 17.09 -11.03
CA TRP A 521 -9.80 17.27 -10.42
C TRP A 521 -8.73 17.67 -11.45
N LEU A 522 -8.66 16.92 -12.55
CA LEU A 522 -7.67 17.14 -13.62
C LEU A 522 -8.06 18.22 -14.63
N GLY A 523 -9.30 18.73 -14.58
CA GLY A 523 -9.75 19.90 -15.33
C GLY A 523 -10.96 19.69 -16.23
N LEU A 524 -11.46 20.80 -16.78
CA LEU A 524 -12.80 20.90 -17.38
C LEU A 524 -12.85 20.42 -18.84
N ASP A 525 -11.73 20.53 -19.56
CA ASP A 525 -11.67 20.25 -20.99
C ASP A 525 -11.38 18.77 -21.28
N MET A 526 -11.56 17.88 -20.28
CA MET A 526 -11.28 16.44 -20.47
C MET A 526 -12.21 15.82 -21.52
N LEU A 527 -13.46 16.28 -21.61
CA LEU A 527 -14.38 15.79 -22.64
C LEU A 527 -13.95 16.22 -24.06
N ASP A 528 -13.19 17.30 -24.20
CA ASP A 528 -12.68 17.77 -25.50
C ASP A 528 -11.61 16.84 -26.08
N GLN A 529 -10.99 16.00 -25.25
CA GLN A 529 -10.07 14.94 -25.68
C GLN A 529 -10.81 13.75 -26.31
N PHE A 530 -12.14 13.69 -26.15
CA PHE A 530 -12.99 12.59 -26.61
C PHE A 530 -14.08 13.12 -27.58
N PRO A 531 -13.69 13.60 -28.77
CA PRO A 531 -14.62 14.28 -29.69
C PRO A 531 -15.80 13.40 -30.13
N LEU A 532 -15.62 12.10 -30.33
CA LEU A 532 -16.72 11.19 -30.70
C LEU A 532 -17.71 11.03 -29.56
N THR A 533 -17.21 10.83 -28.34
CA THR A 533 -18.02 10.74 -27.13
C THR A 533 -18.76 12.06 -26.87
N LYS A 534 -18.06 13.19 -27.02
CA LYS A 534 -18.63 14.53 -26.88
C LYS A 534 -19.77 14.75 -27.86
N ASN A 535 -19.55 14.48 -29.16
CA ASN A 535 -20.57 14.64 -30.19
C ASN A 535 -21.77 13.73 -29.92
N LEU A 536 -21.54 12.47 -29.54
CA LEU A 536 -22.61 11.54 -29.19
C LEU A 536 -23.49 12.06 -28.04
N ILE A 537 -22.87 12.61 -26.99
CA ILE A 537 -23.58 13.18 -25.85
C ILE A 537 -24.41 14.39 -26.29
N GLN A 538 -23.81 15.30 -27.07
CA GLN A 538 -24.47 16.51 -27.56
C GLN A 538 -25.63 16.23 -28.53
N GLU A 539 -25.51 15.21 -29.37
CA GLU A 539 -26.54 14.85 -30.36
C GLU A 539 -27.75 14.14 -29.72
N HIS A 540 -27.52 13.30 -28.70
CA HIS A 540 -28.55 12.38 -28.21
C HIS A 540 -29.06 12.67 -26.79
N PHE A 541 -28.41 13.56 -26.03
CA PHE A 541 -28.78 13.86 -24.66
C PHE A 541 -28.98 15.37 -24.47
N ARG A 542 -29.99 15.78 -23.71
CA ARG A 542 -30.15 17.18 -23.26
C ARG A 542 -30.10 17.25 -21.75
N LEU A 543 -29.56 18.37 -21.29
CA LEU A 543 -29.59 18.79 -19.91
C LEU A 543 -31.04 18.82 -19.40
N VAL A 544 -31.31 18.04 -18.36
CA VAL A 544 -32.59 18.04 -17.65
C VAL A 544 -32.47 18.81 -16.35
N ARG A 545 -31.33 18.67 -15.66
CA ARG A 545 -31.11 19.28 -14.35
C ARG A 545 -29.62 19.47 -14.08
N SER A 546 -29.27 20.53 -13.35
CA SER A 546 -27.95 20.65 -12.71
C SER A 546 -28.09 20.39 -11.22
N ILE A 547 -27.19 19.57 -10.66
CA ILE A 547 -27.10 19.27 -9.24
C ILE A 547 -25.67 19.60 -8.83
N GLY A 548 -25.46 20.71 -8.12
CA GLY A 548 -24.11 21.16 -7.75
C GLY A 548 -23.15 21.23 -8.94
N PRO A 549 -21.96 20.57 -8.88
CA PRO A 549 -21.01 20.55 -9.98
C PRO A 549 -21.41 19.62 -11.12
N TRP A 550 -22.55 18.91 -11.05
CA TRP A 550 -22.98 17.96 -12.06
C TRP A 550 -24.07 18.52 -12.97
N GLU A 551 -23.95 18.22 -14.25
CA GLU A 551 -25.00 18.32 -15.25
C GLU A 551 -25.57 16.94 -15.50
N VAL A 552 -26.87 16.79 -15.29
CA VAL A 552 -27.60 15.54 -15.53
C VAL A 552 -28.37 15.67 -16.84
N LEU A 553 -27.93 14.90 -17.84
CA LEU A 553 -28.52 14.87 -19.16
C LEU A 553 -29.28 13.57 -19.36
N HIS A 554 -30.43 13.62 -20.02
CA HIS A 554 -31.21 12.44 -20.38
C HIS A 554 -31.21 12.24 -21.89
N ARG A 555 -31.18 10.98 -22.31
CA ARG A 555 -31.34 10.61 -23.71
C ARG A 555 -32.71 11.07 -24.21
N HIS A 556 -32.77 11.71 -25.37
CA HIS A 556 -34.06 11.94 -26.02
C HIS A 556 -34.64 10.64 -26.51
N SER A 557 -35.90 10.39 -26.19
CA SER A 557 -36.72 9.46 -26.93
C SER A 557 -36.59 9.84 -28.41
N GLN A 558 -36.02 8.97 -29.24
CA GLN A 558 -36.26 9.10 -30.67
C GLN A 558 -37.78 9.04 -30.82
N GLU A 559 -38.37 10.11 -31.37
CA GLU A 559 -39.70 10.01 -31.95
C GLU A 559 -39.73 8.74 -32.79
N GLN A 560 -40.83 7.99 -32.66
CA GLN A 560 -41.17 6.91 -33.57
C GLN A 560 -40.95 7.42 -34.99
N VAL A 561 -39.86 6.99 -35.62
CA VAL A 561 -39.77 7.00 -37.08
C VAL A 561 -40.86 6.03 -37.49
N GLY A 562 -42.02 6.59 -37.86
CA GLY A 562 -43.11 5.84 -38.42
C GLY A 562 -42.59 5.02 -39.61
N PRO A 563 -43.19 3.85 -39.88
CA PRO A 563 -42.73 3.03 -40.99
C PRO A 563 -42.80 3.86 -42.27
N GLU A 564 -41.66 4.08 -42.91
CA GLU A 564 -41.63 4.58 -44.29
C GLU A 564 -42.48 3.64 -45.14
N LYS A 565 -43.51 4.20 -45.75
CA LYS A 565 -44.42 3.53 -46.68
C LYS A 565 -43.78 3.36 -48.04
#